data_AF-A0ABC8T454-F1
#
_entry.id   AF-A0ABC8T454-F1
#
_cell.length_a   1.000
_cell.length_b   1.000
_cell.length_c   1.000
_cell.angle_alpha   90.00
_cell.angle_beta   90.00
_cell.angle_gamma   90.00
#
_symmetry.space_group_name_H-M   'P 1'
#
loop_
_entity.id
_entity.type
_entity.pdbx_description
1 polymer ?
#
loop_
_entity_poly.entity_id
_entity_poly.type
_entity_poly.pdbx_seq_one_letter_code
_entity_poly.pdbx_strand_id
1 'polypeptide(L)'
;MHRYHVPYRASQSTSPLWYSIKRASAYIIVLSSYSAYGKYTPQYKWLKQQLPKVNRAETAWLIILVHSPWYNSNNYHFMEGESMRERMSNVQYNVKDASAPIYITIGDGGNIEGMTDSFIYRQPSYSTYHEASFGHASLEIKNRTHAYYTWHRN
;
A
#
# COMPACT_ATOMS: atom_id res chain seq x y z
N MET A 1 20.92 -8.00 0.33
CA MET A 1 19.87 -8.35 1.31
C MET A 1 20.29 -9.68 1.92
N HIS A 2 20.50 -9.75 3.25
CA HIS A 2 21.17 -10.89 3.88
C HIS A 2 20.34 -11.61 4.96
N ARG A 3 19.25 -11.00 5.44
CA ARG A 3 18.45 -11.53 6.56
C ARG A 3 17.07 -12.01 6.11
N TYR A 4 16.34 -11.18 5.39
CA TYR A 4 14.98 -11.47 4.97
C TYR A 4 14.95 -11.72 3.46
N HIS A 5 14.71 -12.96 3.07
CA HIS A 5 14.61 -13.34 1.66
C HIS A 5 13.15 -13.28 1.21
N VAL A 6 12.93 -12.90 -0.05
CA VAL A 6 11.60 -12.81 -0.67
C VAL A 6 11.60 -13.49 -2.03
N PRO A 7 10.45 -13.97 -2.54
CA PRO A 7 10.37 -14.72 -3.80
C PRO A 7 10.40 -13.81 -5.05
N TYR A 8 11.23 -12.77 -5.06
CA TYR A 8 11.20 -11.72 -6.10
C TYR A 8 11.44 -12.24 -7.53
N ARG A 9 12.31 -13.25 -7.67
CA ARG A 9 12.58 -13.90 -8.96
C ARG A 9 11.35 -14.59 -9.55
N ALA A 10 10.47 -15.16 -8.71
CA ALA A 10 9.23 -15.79 -9.17
C ALA A 10 8.27 -14.78 -9.82
N SER A 11 8.33 -13.52 -9.40
CA SER A 11 7.59 -12.40 -10.01
C SER A 11 8.33 -11.69 -11.15
N GLN A 12 9.46 -12.25 -11.61
CA GLN A 12 10.33 -11.65 -12.64
C GLN A 12 10.83 -10.25 -12.24
N SER A 13 10.97 -9.99 -10.94
CA SER A 13 11.62 -8.79 -10.45
C SER A 13 13.14 -8.97 -10.49
N THR A 14 13.85 -7.87 -10.69
CA THR A 14 15.31 -7.81 -10.62
C THR A 14 15.83 -7.46 -9.22
N SER A 15 14.95 -7.16 -8.26
CA SER A 15 15.30 -6.72 -6.92
C SER A 15 14.41 -7.36 -5.86
N PRO A 16 14.94 -7.70 -4.68
CA PRO A 16 14.11 -8.18 -3.57
C PRO A 16 13.26 -7.08 -2.90
N LEU A 17 13.40 -5.81 -3.32
CA LEU A 17 12.67 -4.69 -2.70
C LEU A 17 11.28 -4.46 -3.31
N TRP A 18 11.02 -4.98 -4.52
CA TRP A 18 9.69 -4.95 -5.14
C TRP A 18 9.42 -6.28 -5.82
N TYR A 19 8.26 -6.86 -5.58
CA TYR A 19 7.90 -8.18 -6.06
C TYR A 19 6.39 -8.40 -5.93
N SER A 20 5.88 -9.48 -6.51
CA SER A 20 4.49 -9.88 -6.32
C SER A 20 4.39 -11.35 -5.91
N ILE A 21 3.30 -11.68 -5.23
CA ILE A 21 2.90 -13.05 -4.92
C ILE A 21 1.40 -13.21 -5.16
N LYS A 22 0.99 -14.45 -5.45
CA LYS A 22 -0.42 -14.85 -5.36
C LYS A 22 -0.58 -15.71 -4.13
N ARG A 23 -1.64 -15.47 -3.35
CA ARG A 23 -2.02 -16.30 -2.22
C ARG A 23 -3.53 -16.39 -2.14
N ALA A 24 -4.07 -17.60 -2.22
CA ALA A 24 -5.51 -17.83 -2.32
C ALA A 24 -6.14 -16.90 -3.39
N SER A 25 -7.16 -16.12 -3.05
CA SER A 25 -7.85 -15.19 -3.95
C SER A 25 -7.19 -13.81 -4.08
N ALA A 26 -5.97 -13.61 -3.56
CA ALA A 26 -5.28 -12.32 -3.57
C ALA A 26 -4.02 -12.31 -4.45
N TYR A 27 -3.89 -11.28 -5.28
CA TYR A 27 -2.67 -10.89 -5.96
C TYR A 27 -2.07 -9.71 -5.20
N ILE A 28 -0.89 -9.91 -4.61
CA ILE A 28 -0.24 -8.93 -3.75
C ILE A 28 0.97 -8.37 -4.48
N ILE A 29 1.04 -7.04 -4.59
CA ILE A 29 2.19 -6.32 -5.15
C ILE A 29 2.87 -5.56 -4.01
N VAL A 30 4.14 -5.80 -3.81
CA VAL A 30 4.99 -5.07 -2.86
C VAL A 30 5.87 -4.11 -3.66
N LEU A 31 5.80 -2.83 -3.31
CA LEU A 31 6.60 -1.77 -3.92
C LEU A 31 7.57 -1.18 -2.88
N SER A 32 8.66 -0.60 -3.39
CA SER A 32 9.70 0.05 -2.60
C SER A 32 9.63 1.56 -2.75
N SER A 33 9.17 2.22 -1.68
CA SER A 33 9.10 3.69 -1.57
C SER A 33 10.48 4.36 -1.61
N TYR A 34 11.57 3.62 -1.34
CA TYR A 34 12.93 4.16 -1.21
C TYR A 34 13.89 3.66 -2.30
N SER A 35 13.36 3.00 -3.33
CA SER A 35 14.10 2.68 -4.55
C SER A 35 13.68 3.61 -5.68
N ALA A 36 14.44 3.69 -6.77
CA ALA A 36 14.03 4.50 -7.90
C ALA A 36 12.69 3.98 -8.50
N TYR A 37 11.69 4.87 -8.61
CA TYR A 37 10.36 4.59 -9.17
C TYR A 37 9.97 5.57 -10.30
N GLY A 38 10.91 6.38 -10.78
CA GLY A 38 10.72 7.27 -11.93
C GLY A 38 10.38 6.51 -13.22
N LYS A 39 9.80 7.22 -14.19
CA LYS A 39 9.54 6.68 -15.54
C LYS A 39 10.84 6.06 -16.08
N TYR A 40 10.74 4.82 -16.57
CA TYR A 40 11.84 3.99 -17.09
C TYR A 40 12.77 3.29 -16.10
N THR A 41 12.62 3.51 -14.79
CA THR A 41 13.35 2.74 -13.78
C THR A 41 12.93 1.26 -13.78
N PRO A 42 13.78 0.34 -13.27
CA PRO A 42 13.45 -1.08 -13.21
C PRO A 42 12.13 -1.36 -12.47
N GLN A 43 11.91 -0.71 -11.32
CA GLN A 43 10.68 -0.88 -10.54
C GLN A 43 9.44 -0.41 -11.33
N TYR A 44 9.51 0.76 -11.96
CA TYR A 44 8.40 1.29 -12.78
C TYR A 44 8.07 0.37 -13.96
N LYS A 45 9.09 -0.04 -14.72
CA LYS A 45 8.92 -0.96 -15.87
C LYS A 45 8.34 -2.29 -15.42
N TRP A 46 8.86 -2.84 -14.32
CA TRP A 46 8.36 -4.08 -13.74
C TRP A 46 6.88 -3.95 -13.35
N LEU A 47 6.48 -2.89 -12.63
CA LEU A 47 5.07 -2.69 -12.23
C LEU A 47 4.15 -2.61 -13.45
N LYS A 48 4.54 -1.86 -14.50
CA LYS A 48 3.80 -1.77 -15.78
C LYS A 48 3.63 -3.14 -16.46
N GLN A 49 4.58 -4.06 -16.28
CA GLN A 49 4.50 -5.43 -16.80
C GLN A 49 3.73 -6.38 -15.87
N GLN A 50 3.65 -6.10 -14.57
CA GLN A 50 2.92 -6.93 -13.61
C GLN A 50 1.42 -6.68 -13.62
N LEU A 51 0.98 -5.42 -13.74
CA LEU A 51 -0.45 -5.10 -13.68
C LEU A 51 -1.29 -5.86 -14.72
N PRO A 52 -0.87 -6.02 -16.00
CA PRO A 52 -1.60 -6.82 -16.97
C PRO A 52 -1.67 -8.33 -16.66
N LYS A 53 -0.80 -8.84 -15.79
CA LYS A 53 -0.79 -10.26 -15.38
C LYS A 53 -1.82 -10.57 -14.30
N VAL A 54 -2.47 -9.55 -13.74
CA VAL A 54 -3.52 -9.71 -12.72
C VAL A 54 -4.77 -10.27 -13.38
N ASN A 55 -5.04 -11.55 -13.14
CA ASN A 55 -6.30 -12.18 -13.54
C ASN A 55 -7.34 -12.05 -12.41
N ARG A 56 -8.31 -11.14 -12.56
CA ARG A 56 -9.36 -10.91 -11.54
C ARG A 56 -10.40 -12.04 -11.44
N ALA A 57 -10.41 -12.99 -12.38
CA ALA A 57 -11.22 -14.20 -12.25
C ALA A 57 -10.59 -15.20 -11.26
N GLU A 58 -9.26 -15.31 -11.27
CA GLU A 58 -8.45 -16.16 -10.38
C GLU A 58 -8.20 -15.51 -9.02
N THR A 59 -7.65 -14.29 -9.03
CA THR A 59 -7.33 -13.50 -7.84
C THR A 59 -8.19 -12.24 -7.84
N ALA A 60 -9.39 -12.33 -7.27
CA ALA A 60 -10.34 -11.24 -7.23
C ALA A 60 -9.83 -10.00 -6.46
N TRP A 61 -8.95 -10.20 -5.47
CA TRP A 61 -8.40 -9.14 -4.63
C TRP A 61 -7.02 -8.72 -5.13
N LEU A 62 -6.85 -7.44 -5.47
CA LEU A 62 -5.55 -6.84 -5.76
C LEU A 62 -5.15 -5.98 -4.56
N ILE A 63 -4.02 -6.31 -3.94
CA ILE A 63 -3.52 -5.62 -2.74
C ILE A 63 -2.14 -5.04 -3.08
N ILE A 64 -1.92 -3.77 -2.76
CA ILE A 64 -0.63 -3.10 -2.94
C ILE A 64 -0.09 -2.74 -1.56
N LEU A 65 1.16 -3.09 -1.31
CA LEU A 65 1.91 -2.75 -0.10
C LEU A 65 3.01 -1.75 -0.46
N VAL A 66 3.01 -0.62 0.24
CA VAL A 66 4.02 0.44 0.17
C VAL A 66 4.34 0.88 1.60
N HIS A 67 5.54 1.40 1.82
CA HIS A 67 5.92 1.89 3.15
C HIS A 67 5.46 3.33 3.38
N SER A 68 5.78 4.24 2.45
CA SER A 68 5.35 5.64 2.54
C SER A 68 3.91 5.78 2.01
N PRO A 69 2.94 6.21 2.84
CA PRO A 69 1.53 6.28 2.46
C PRO A 69 1.28 7.37 1.41
N TRP A 70 0.49 7.04 0.38
CA TRP A 70 0.11 8.00 -0.68
C TRP A 70 -1.01 8.95 -0.28
N TYR A 71 -1.80 8.59 0.73
CA TYR A 71 -2.80 9.45 1.35
C TYR A 71 -2.57 9.41 2.85
N ASN A 72 -2.17 10.55 3.42
CA ASN A 72 -1.84 10.68 4.84
C ASN A 72 -2.33 12.03 5.35
N SER A 73 -3.16 12.01 6.39
CA SER A 73 -3.64 13.21 7.08
C SER A 73 -2.95 13.45 8.43
N ASN A 74 -1.86 12.74 8.70
CA ASN A 74 -0.97 13.03 9.83
C ASN A 74 -0.01 14.16 9.45
N ASN A 75 0.38 14.99 10.41
CA ASN A 75 1.40 16.00 10.18
C ASN A 75 2.79 15.36 9.96
N TYR A 76 3.07 14.27 10.66
CA TYR A 76 4.29 13.50 10.45
C TYR A 76 4.25 12.81 9.07
N HIS A 77 5.32 12.99 8.28
CA HIS A 77 5.43 12.53 6.89
C HIS A 77 4.30 13.00 5.96
N PHE A 78 3.71 14.17 6.25
CA PHE A 78 2.70 14.76 5.37
C PHE A 78 3.27 14.97 3.96
N MET A 79 2.53 14.50 2.95
CA MET A 79 2.89 14.57 1.52
C MET A 79 4.17 13.84 1.08
N GLU A 80 4.83 13.04 1.92
CA GLU A 80 6.05 12.32 1.52
C GLU A 80 5.80 11.34 0.37
N GLY A 81 4.65 10.67 0.38
CA GLY A 81 4.26 9.70 -0.65
C GLY A 81 3.85 10.31 -2.00
N GLU A 82 3.71 11.64 -2.11
CA GLU A 82 3.12 12.29 -3.29
C GLU A 82 3.88 11.98 -4.57
N SER A 83 5.22 12.03 -4.53
CA SER A 83 6.03 11.79 -5.73
C SER A 83 5.86 10.37 -6.27
N MET A 84 5.63 9.38 -5.41
CA MET A 84 5.36 8.00 -5.84
C MET A 84 3.92 7.85 -6.32
N ARG A 85 2.95 8.47 -5.62
CA ARG A 85 1.54 8.51 -6.02
C ARG A 85 1.38 9.06 -7.45
N GLU A 86 1.99 10.19 -7.76
CA GLU A 86 1.95 10.80 -9.10
C GLU A 86 2.52 9.90 -10.20
N ARG A 87 3.54 9.10 -9.86
CA ARG A 87 4.25 8.25 -10.85
C ARG A 87 3.57 6.90 -11.04
N MET A 88 2.99 6.33 -9.98
CA MET A 88 2.56 4.94 -9.93
C MET A 88 1.06 4.74 -9.74
N SER A 89 0.33 5.76 -9.28
CA SER A 89 -1.13 5.73 -9.22
C SER A 89 -1.74 6.27 -10.50
N ASN A 90 -2.90 5.73 -10.88
CA ASN A 90 -3.79 6.34 -11.88
C ASN A 90 -4.98 7.06 -11.23
N VAL A 91 -5.01 7.17 -9.90
CA VAL A 91 -6.07 7.84 -9.15
C VAL A 91 -5.76 9.33 -9.01
N GLN A 92 -6.73 10.17 -9.36
CA GLN A 92 -6.63 11.61 -9.19
C GLN A 92 -6.68 11.98 -7.70
N TYR A 93 -5.77 12.87 -7.28
CA TYR A 93 -5.71 13.31 -5.90
C TYR A 93 -6.98 14.06 -5.48
N ASN A 94 -7.48 13.78 -4.27
CA ASN A 94 -8.62 14.43 -3.65
C ASN A 94 -9.93 14.43 -4.48
N VAL A 95 -10.10 13.45 -5.37
CA VAL A 95 -11.33 13.22 -6.13
C VAL A 95 -11.99 11.94 -5.63
N LYS A 96 -13.30 11.99 -5.36
CA LYS A 96 -14.07 10.80 -5.01
C LYS A 96 -14.23 9.92 -6.26
N ASP A 97 -13.66 8.73 -6.21
CA ASP A 97 -13.75 7.73 -7.27
C ASP A 97 -14.05 6.36 -6.66
N ALA A 98 -15.21 5.79 -6.99
CA ALA A 98 -15.63 4.47 -6.51
C ALA A 98 -14.76 3.32 -7.05
N SER A 99 -13.95 3.59 -8.08
CA SER A 99 -13.00 2.64 -8.68
C SER A 99 -11.62 2.69 -8.04
N ALA A 100 -11.35 3.68 -7.19
CA ALA A 100 -10.08 3.82 -6.47
C ALA A 100 -9.97 2.80 -5.34
N PRO A 101 -8.75 2.37 -4.98
CA PRO A 101 -8.56 1.52 -3.80
C PRO A 101 -8.81 2.32 -2.52
N ILE A 102 -9.10 1.59 -1.44
CA ILE A 102 -9.05 2.14 -0.08
C ILE A 102 -7.57 2.22 0.33
N TYR A 103 -7.16 3.38 0.84
CA TYR A 103 -5.83 3.60 1.39
C TYR A 103 -5.89 3.45 2.91
N ILE A 104 -5.01 2.62 3.46
CA ILE A 104 -4.95 2.31 4.90
C ILE A 104 -3.51 2.54 5.36
N THR A 105 -3.35 3.36 6.40
CA THR A 105 -2.07 3.55 7.09
C THR A 105 -2.10 2.73 8.38
N ILE A 106 -1.15 1.81 8.54
CA ILE A 106 -1.04 0.91 9.70
C ILE A 106 0.43 0.78 10.17
N GLY A 107 1.05 1.95 10.42
CA GLY A 107 2.43 2.07 10.91
C GLY A 107 2.56 2.08 12.43
N ASP A 108 1.48 1.74 13.13
CA ASP A 108 1.24 1.89 14.58
C ASP A 108 1.64 0.66 15.40
N GLY A 109 2.67 -0.07 14.96
CA GLY A 109 3.10 -1.32 15.60
C GLY A 109 3.87 -1.18 16.93
N GLY A 110 4.02 0.03 17.49
CA GLY A 110 4.71 0.22 18.78
C GLY A 110 6.23 0.44 18.69
N ASN A 111 6.70 1.16 17.67
CA ASN A 111 8.12 1.46 17.52
C ASN A 111 8.62 2.50 18.57
N ILE A 112 9.94 2.58 18.77
CA ILE A 112 10.57 3.43 19.81
C ILE A 112 10.43 4.94 19.58
N GLU A 113 10.14 5.39 18.35
CA GLU A 113 9.94 6.81 18.01
C GLU A 113 8.63 7.34 18.61
N GLY A 114 7.71 6.45 19.01
CA GLY A 114 6.45 6.80 19.66
C GLY A 114 5.27 6.95 18.69
N MET A 115 4.18 7.52 19.19
CA MET A 115 2.94 7.72 18.43
C MET A 115 2.95 9.06 17.69
N THR A 116 2.48 9.06 16.44
CA THR A 116 2.09 10.31 15.78
C THR A 116 0.67 10.69 16.21
N ASP A 117 0.54 11.66 17.12
CA ASP A 117 -0.74 12.15 17.65
C ASP A 117 -1.20 13.48 17.01
N SER A 118 -0.42 13.98 16.06
CA SER A 118 -0.68 15.24 15.38
C SER A 118 -1.23 15.03 13.96
N PHE A 119 -2.47 15.48 13.76
CA PHE A 119 -3.16 15.43 12.46
C PHE A 119 -3.23 16.82 11.81
N ILE A 120 -3.40 16.85 10.48
CA ILE A 120 -3.63 18.11 9.79
C ILE A 120 -4.89 18.81 10.33
N TYR A 121 -4.84 20.14 10.39
CA TYR A 121 -5.95 20.94 10.93
C TYR A 121 -7.19 20.77 10.04
N ARG A 122 -8.23 20.15 10.62
CA ARG A 122 -9.45 19.63 9.98
C ARG A 122 -9.23 18.37 9.14
N GLN A 123 -9.92 17.30 9.50
CA GLN A 123 -9.90 16.03 8.77
C GLN A 123 -10.33 16.28 7.31
N PRO A 124 -9.49 15.92 6.32
CA PRO A 124 -9.79 16.12 4.91
C PRO A 124 -10.87 15.14 4.44
N SER A 125 -11.63 15.49 3.40
CA SER A 125 -12.76 14.69 2.92
C SER A 125 -12.39 13.30 2.37
N TYR A 126 -11.12 13.07 2.05
CA TYR A 126 -10.61 11.74 1.67
C TYR A 126 -10.32 10.84 2.88
N SER A 127 -10.16 11.40 4.09
CA SER A 127 -9.90 10.65 5.31
C SER A 127 -11.23 10.26 5.95
N THR A 128 -11.48 8.95 6.06
CA THR A 128 -12.72 8.43 6.67
C THR A 128 -12.55 8.19 8.17
N TYR A 129 -11.38 7.73 8.60
CA TYR A 129 -11.06 7.45 10.00
C TYR A 129 -9.56 7.68 10.24
N HIS A 130 -9.22 8.20 11.41
CA HIS A 130 -7.85 8.26 11.91
C HIS A 130 -7.86 8.23 13.44
N GLU A 131 -6.89 7.53 14.03
CA GLU A 131 -6.72 7.42 15.47
C GLU A 131 -5.23 7.27 15.77
N ALA A 132 -4.78 7.91 16.84
CA ALA A 132 -3.41 7.80 17.34
C ALA A 132 -3.38 6.81 18.51
N SER A 133 -3.21 5.53 18.19
CA SER A 133 -3.12 4.44 19.15
C SER A 133 -2.34 3.29 18.53
N PHE A 134 -1.61 2.54 19.35
CA PHE A 134 -0.91 1.36 18.87
C PHE A 134 -1.89 0.23 18.60
N GLY A 135 -1.59 -0.61 17.63
CA GLY A 135 -2.50 -1.67 17.24
C GLY A 135 -1.96 -2.58 16.14
N HIS A 136 -2.88 -3.37 15.61
CA HIS A 136 -2.70 -4.20 14.43
C HIS A 136 -4.05 -4.40 13.74
N ALA A 137 -4.06 -4.94 12.52
CA ALA A 137 -5.28 -5.20 11.79
C ALA A 137 -5.32 -6.58 11.17
N SER A 138 -6.54 -7.07 10.96
CA SER A 138 -6.85 -8.24 10.16
C SER A 138 -7.57 -7.83 8.88
N LEU A 139 -7.26 -8.55 7.79
CA LEU A 139 -8.03 -8.50 6.54
C LEU A 139 -8.54 -9.91 6.25
N GLU A 140 -9.83 -10.11 6.44
CA GLU A 140 -10.49 -11.39 6.25
C GLU A 140 -11.26 -11.41 4.94
N ILE A 141 -10.64 -11.93 3.89
CA ILE A 141 -11.29 -12.15 2.59
C ILE A 141 -12.25 -13.35 2.71
N LYS A 142 -13.55 -13.11 2.53
CA LYS A 142 -14.56 -14.18 2.59
C LYS A 142 -14.84 -14.80 1.23
N ASN A 143 -14.92 -13.97 0.19
CA ASN A 143 -15.19 -14.41 -1.18
C ASN A 143 -14.73 -13.34 -2.19
N ARG A 144 -15.13 -13.46 -3.45
CA ARG A 144 -14.70 -12.55 -4.52
C ARG A 144 -15.23 -11.11 -4.41
N THR A 145 -16.23 -10.84 -3.57
CA THR A 145 -16.85 -9.52 -3.41
C THR A 145 -16.78 -8.95 -1.99
N HIS A 146 -16.56 -9.78 -0.97
CA HIS A 146 -16.55 -9.36 0.43
C HIS A 146 -15.23 -9.70 1.12
N ALA A 147 -14.67 -8.68 1.77
CA ALA A 147 -13.60 -8.80 2.75
C ALA A 147 -13.90 -7.88 3.93
N TYR A 148 -13.54 -8.31 5.13
CA TYR A 148 -13.69 -7.51 6.35
C TYR A 148 -12.31 -7.04 6.78
N TYR A 149 -12.17 -5.72 6.95
CA TYR A 149 -11.00 -5.12 7.58
C TYR A 149 -11.36 -4.75 9.01
N THR A 150 -10.53 -5.12 9.98
CA THR A 150 -10.71 -4.76 11.38
C THR A 150 -9.39 -4.33 11.96
N TRP A 151 -9.37 -3.15 12.60
CA TRP A 151 -8.23 -2.67 13.35
C TRP A 151 -8.48 -2.87 14.85
N HIS A 152 -7.46 -3.36 15.54
CA HIS A 152 -7.46 -3.70 16.96
C HIS A 152 -6.45 -2.83 17.67
N ARG A 153 -6.93 -1.95 18.53
CA ARG A 153 -6.12 -1.19 19.49
C ARG A 153 -5.54 -2.14 20.54
N ASN A 154 -4.28 -1.92 20.90
CA ASN A 154 -3.57 -2.64 21.96
C ASN A 154 -4.11 -2.33 23.36
#